data_AF-A0A9D8SIJ9-F1
#
_entry.id   AF-A0A9D8SIJ9-F1
#
_cell.length_a   1.000
_cell.length_b   1.000
_cell.length_c   1.000
_cell.angle_alpha   90.00
_cell.angle_beta   90.00
_cell.angle_gamma   90.00
#
_symmetry.space_group_name_H-M   'P 1'
#
loop_
_entity.id
_entity.type
_entity.pdbx_description
1 polymer ?
#
loop_
_entity_poly.entity_id
_entity_poly.type
_entity_poly.pdbx_seq_one_letter_code
_entity_poly.pdbx_strand_id
1 'polypeptide(L)'
;MKHLLKIALTMIAAITIGTSCNENNTTPTYSTFLTVVEGSWDIPYYLVFDDGTTAAVENHKDWTPSFTEEWKELRYIVYYTETDLVEPGYDKVVNITAYQPVAVSKLENVTDENFTGDKGLQKYTAKLDISEAFFSPARNYITMSMLIPFSDASAKHTVKLVRNLGENSIFKEHYYQDDYLWLEAYHDAGEDSDSGQAATYLSVKIDESALGIGKLETFYKGIKILHNSYNEDKVKVFTLEFQK
;
A
#
# COMPACT_ATOMS: atom_id res chain seq x y z
N MET A 1 12.80 -21.79 -20.09
CA MET A 1 11.45 -21.73 -19.49
C MET A 1 11.47 -20.69 -18.39
N LYS A 2 10.82 -19.53 -18.57
CA LYS A 2 10.74 -18.48 -17.55
C LYS A 2 9.46 -18.70 -16.74
N HIS A 3 9.59 -18.96 -15.44
CA HIS A 3 8.47 -19.03 -14.51
C HIS A 3 7.93 -17.62 -14.28
N LEU A 4 6.72 -17.34 -14.78
CA LEU A 4 5.94 -16.16 -14.38
C LEU A 4 5.40 -16.41 -12.97
N LEU A 5 5.83 -15.59 -12.02
CA LEU A 5 5.30 -15.56 -10.66
C LEU A 5 3.81 -15.17 -10.73
N LYS A 6 2.92 -16.13 -10.48
CA LYS A 6 1.48 -15.92 -10.35
C LYS A 6 1.20 -15.53 -8.91
N ILE A 7 1.05 -14.24 -8.63
CA ILE A 7 0.50 -13.79 -7.35
C ILE A 7 -1.02 -14.01 -7.42
N ALA A 8 -1.49 -15.04 -6.74
CA ALA A 8 -2.91 -15.25 -6.47
C ALA A 8 -3.26 -14.52 -5.17
N LEU A 9 -3.76 -13.29 -5.29
CA LEU A 9 -4.42 -12.62 -4.18
C LEU A 9 -5.74 -13.34 -3.93
N THR A 10 -5.92 -13.94 -2.77
CA THR A 10 -7.16 -14.65 -2.41
C THR A 10 -7.68 -14.14 -1.07
N MET A 11 -8.97 -13.77 -1.09
CA MET A 11 -9.90 -13.43 0.00
C MET A 11 -9.74 -12.08 0.72
N ILE A 12 -10.66 -11.16 0.41
CA ILE A 12 -11.15 -10.14 1.35
C ILE A 12 -12.36 -10.75 2.06
N ALA A 13 -12.24 -11.03 3.36
CA ALA A 13 -13.42 -11.19 4.21
C ALA A 13 -13.89 -9.79 4.63
N ALA A 14 -15.12 -9.43 4.31
CA ALA A 14 -15.74 -8.21 4.81
C ALA A 14 -15.92 -8.35 6.33
N ILE A 15 -15.15 -7.59 7.11
CA ILE A 15 -15.39 -7.47 8.55
C ILE A 15 -16.36 -6.30 8.75
N THR A 16 -17.62 -6.62 8.99
CA THR A 16 -18.62 -5.64 9.46
C THR A 16 -18.28 -5.32 10.93
N ILE A 17 -17.64 -4.19 11.20
CA ILE A 17 -17.40 -3.74 12.57
C ILE A 17 -18.69 -3.07 13.07
N GLY A 18 -19.54 -3.84 13.75
CA GLY A 18 -20.64 -3.29 14.52
C GLY A 18 -20.12 -2.75 15.85
N THR A 19 -20.05 -1.43 16.02
CA THR A 19 -19.76 -0.83 17.32
C THR A 19 -21.01 -0.92 18.20
N SER A 20 -21.05 -1.84 19.16
CA SER A 20 -21.97 -1.72 20.30
C SER A 20 -21.22 -1.08 21.45
N CYS A 21 -21.67 0.10 21.86
CA CYS A 21 -21.14 0.77 23.04
C CYS A 21 -21.58 0.00 24.27
N ASN A 22 -20.69 -0.79 24.85
CA ASN A 22 -20.76 -1.18 26.26
C ASN A 22 -19.45 -0.78 26.91
N GLU A 23 -19.55 0.07 27.93
CA GLU A 23 -18.47 0.37 28.85
C GLU A 23 -18.07 -0.92 29.58
N ASN A 24 -17.03 -1.59 29.10
CA ASN A 24 -16.35 -2.64 29.84
C ASN A 24 -14.86 -2.29 29.85
N ASN A 25 -14.18 -2.62 30.96
CA ASN A 25 -12.73 -2.56 31.13
C ASN A 25 -12.01 -3.50 30.14
N THR A 26 -12.12 -3.23 28.84
CA THR A 26 -11.45 -3.97 27.79
C THR A 26 -10.14 -3.26 27.49
N THR A 27 -9.03 -3.99 27.54
CA THR A 27 -7.73 -3.53 27.03
C THR A 27 -7.97 -2.88 25.66
N PRO A 28 -7.50 -1.63 25.44
CA PRO A 28 -7.73 -0.95 24.17
C PRO A 28 -7.20 -1.77 22.99
N THR A 29 -8.04 -1.99 21.98
CA THR A 29 -7.61 -2.57 20.70
C THR A 29 -7.30 -1.43 19.74
N TYR A 30 -6.09 -1.46 19.20
CA TYR A 30 -5.59 -0.52 18.19
C TYR A 30 -5.62 -1.18 16.82
N SER A 31 -5.74 -0.37 15.76
CA SER A 31 -5.54 -0.83 14.39
C SER A 31 -4.62 0.13 13.63
N THR A 32 -3.70 -0.41 12.85
CA THR A 32 -2.79 0.40 12.03
C THR A 32 -2.25 -0.38 10.85
N PHE A 33 -1.77 0.36 9.85
CA PHE A 33 -0.82 -0.19 8.89
C PHE A 33 0.55 -0.35 9.54
N LEU A 34 1.23 -1.45 9.24
CA LEU A 34 2.59 -1.70 9.67
C LEU A 34 3.28 -2.69 8.74
N THR A 35 4.60 -2.74 8.85
CA THR A 35 5.44 -3.70 8.14
C THR A 35 5.84 -4.81 9.08
N VAL A 36 5.58 -6.05 8.68
CA VAL A 36 6.06 -7.26 9.36
C VAL A 36 7.39 -7.65 8.73
N VAL A 37 8.41 -7.81 9.55
CA VAL A 37 9.78 -8.07 9.10
C VAL A 37 10.20 -9.46 9.57
N GLU A 38 10.83 -10.22 8.66
CA GLU A 38 11.42 -11.52 8.99
C GLU A 38 12.46 -11.37 10.10
N GLY A 39 12.32 -12.17 11.16
CA GLY A 39 13.18 -12.12 12.33
C GLY A 39 14.21 -13.26 12.38
N SER A 40 14.58 -13.64 13.58
CA SER A 40 15.52 -14.73 13.87
C SER A 40 14.79 -15.98 14.35
N TRP A 41 15.54 -17.02 14.76
CA TRP A 41 14.94 -18.27 15.25
C TRP A 41 14.12 -18.07 16.55
N ASP A 42 14.58 -17.21 17.46
CA ASP A 42 13.91 -16.96 18.75
C ASP A 42 12.72 -16.00 18.62
N ILE A 43 12.81 -15.03 17.70
CA ILE A 43 11.74 -14.08 17.38
C ILE A 43 11.52 -14.16 15.87
N PRO A 44 10.57 -14.99 15.39
CA PRO A 44 10.44 -15.34 13.96
C PRO A 44 10.07 -14.14 13.09
N TYR A 45 9.43 -13.13 13.69
CA TYR A 45 9.15 -11.86 13.06
C TYR A 45 8.89 -10.79 14.12
N TYR A 46 8.96 -9.54 13.69
CA TYR A 46 8.59 -8.38 14.49
C TYR A 46 7.85 -7.36 13.64
N LEU A 47 7.24 -6.38 14.30
CA LEU A 47 6.45 -5.34 13.65
C LEU A 47 7.23 -4.03 13.62
N VAL A 48 7.11 -3.30 12.51
CA VAL A 48 7.63 -1.93 12.36
C VAL A 48 6.47 -1.03 11.94
N PHE A 49 6.14 -0.09 12.81
CA PHE A 49 5.13 0.93 12.60
C PHE A 49 5.66 2.02 11.65
N ASP A 50 4.78 2.84 11.10
CA ASP A 50 5.15 3.83 10.09
C ASP A 50 6.00 4.99 10.62
N ASP A 51 5.90 5.26 11.91
CA ASP A 51 6.75 6.19 12.66
C ASP A 51 8.14 5.60 12.98
N GLY A 52 8.36 4.31 12.70
CA GLY A 52 9.59 3.58 12.99
C GLY A 52 9.61 2.85 14.32
N THR A 53 8.57 3.02 15.15
CA THR A 53 8.41 2.25 16.39
C THR A 53 8.39 0.76 16.06
N THR A 54 9.03 -0.05 16.88
CA THR A 54 9.14 -1.49 16.71
C THR A 54 8.39 -2.24 17.81
N ALA A 55 7.82 -3.39 17.47
CA ALA A 55 7.16 -4.24 18.46
C ALA A 55 7.52 -5.71 18.32
N ALA A 56 7.79 -6.34 19.46
CA ALA A 56 7.80 -7.79 19.59
C ALA A 56 6.36 -8.30 19.70
N VAL A 57 6.11 -9.50 19.18
CA VAL A 57 4.79 -10.13 19.20
C VAL A 57 4.78 -11.26 20.24
N GLU A 58 4.04 -11.06 21.33
CA GLU A 58 3.95 -12.05 22.41
C GLU A 58 3.35 -13.36 21.90
N ASN A 59 2.25 -13.28 21.17
CA ASN A 59 1.54 -14.42 20.61
C ASN A 59 2.00 -14.80 19.19
N HIS A 60 3.29 -14.66 18.87
CA HIS A 60 3.84 -14.92 17.53
C HIS A 60 3.60 -16.35 17.00
N LYS A 61 3.26 -17.31 17.86
CA LYS A 61 2.94 -18.69 17.47
C LYS A 61 1.55 -18.84 16.86
N ASP A 62 0.64 -17.88 17.12
CA ASP A 62 -0.74 -17.93 16.63
C ASP A 62 -0.83 -17.51 15.16
N TRP A 63 0.20 -16.84 14.66
CA TRP A 63 0.28 -16.38 13.28
C TRP A 63 1.70 -16.50 12.75
N THR A 64 1.86 -17.21 11.63
CA THR A 64 3.14 -17.31 10.91
C THR A 64 3.02 -16.60 9.55
N PRO A 65 3.56 -15.37 9.41
CA PRO A 65 3.64 -14.70 8.12
C PRO A 65 4.47 -15.52 7.11
N SER A 66 4.00 -15.60 5.87
CA SER A 66 4.68 -16.35 4.81
C SER A 66 5.66 -15.45 4.06
N PHE A 67 6.88 -15.32 4.58
CA PHE A 67 7.97 -14.64 3.89
C PHE A 67 8.44 -15.43 2.66
N THR A 68 8.97 -14.73 1.67
CA THR A 68 9.62 -15.34 0.50
C THR A 68 11.02 -14.76 0.33
N GLU A 69 11.88 -15.41 -0.44
CA GLU A 69 13.24 -14.89 -0.71
C GLU A 69 13.22 -13.47 -1.29
N GLU A 70 12.18 -13.12 -2.05
CA GLU A 70 11.99 -11.80 -2.65
C GLU A 70 11.39 -10.77 -1.66
N TRP A 71 10.61 -11.25 -0.68
CA TRP A 71 9.87 -10.43 0.26
C TRP A 71 10.10 -10.88 1.70
N LYS A 72 11.16 -10.33 2.30
CA LYS A 72 11.47 -10.39 3.74
C LYS A 72 10.65 -9.40 4.57
N GLU A 73 9.81 -8.62 3.89
CA GLU A 73 8.97 -7.59 4.45
C GLU A 73 7.58 -7.73 3.86
N LEU A 74 6.58 -7.73 4.72
CA LEU A 74 5.17 -7.84 4.33
C LEU A 74 4.39 -6.68 4.95
N ARG A 75 3.36 -6.20 4.26
CA ARG A 75 2.54 -5.08 4.74
C ARG A 75 1.17 -5.57 5.16
N TYR A 76 0.73 -5.15 6.33
CA TYR A 76 -0.55 -5.55 6.89
C TYR A 76 -1.27 -4.36 7.53
N ILE A 77 -2.60 -4.47 7.59
CA ILE A 77 -3.38 -3.82 8.64
C ILE A 77 -3.41 -4.83 9.79
N VAL A 78 -3.00 -4.41 10.97
CA VAL A 78 -2.96 -5.27 12.17
C VAL A 78 -3.82 -4.66 13.25
N TYR A 79 -4.64 -5.50 13.87
CA TYR A 79 -5.41 -5.20 15.06
C TYR A 79 -4.68 -5.80 16.26
N TYR A 80 -4.30 -4.98 17.24
CA TYR A 80 -3.46 -5.41 18.34
C TYR A 80 -3.83 -4.75 19.67
N THR A 81 -3.43 -5.38 20.77
CA THR A 81 -3.41 -4.78 22.10
C THR A 81 -1.96 -4.66 22.56
N GLU A 82 -1.65 -3.59 23.29
CA GLU A 82 -0.35 -3.45 23.95
C GLU A 82 -0.33 -4.23 25.26
N THR A 83 0.85 -4.67 25.68
CA THR A 83 1.06 -5.43 26.91
C THR A 83 2.04 -4.70 27.83
N ASP A 84 2.03 -5.04 29.11
CA ASP A 84 2.98 -4.48 30.09
C ASP A 84 4.35 -5.19 30.06
N LEU A 85 4.55 -6.13 29.14
CA LEU A 85 5.81 -6.85 28.99
C LEU A 85 6.87 -5.96 28.33
N VAL A 86 8.13 -6.23 28.67
CA VAL A 86 9.29 -5.55 28.07
C VAL A 86 10.17 -6.59 27.40
N GLU A 87 10.41 -6.44 26.11
CA GLU A 87 11.34 -7.26 25.33
C GLU A 87 12.53 -6.40 24.89
N PRO A 88 13.77 -6.70 25.34
CA PRO A 88 14.94 -5.93 24.96
C PRO A 88 15.12 -5.81 23.43
N GLY A 89 15.33 -4.57 22.97
CA GLY A 89 15.54 -4.28 21.55
C GLY A 89 14.26 -3.91 20.78
N TYR A 90 13.11 -3.88 21.44
CA TYR A 90 11.85 -3.39 20.89
C TYR A 90 11.26 -2.27 21.74
N ASP A 91 10.51 -1.37 21.10
CA ASP A 91 9.89 -0.24 21.78
C ASP A 91 8.66 -0.68 22.59
N LYS A 92 7.97 -1.74 22.16
CA LYS A 92 6.82 -2.32 22.84
C LYS A 92 6.62 -3.81 22.58
N VAL A 93 5.74 -4.42 23.36
CA VAL A 93 5.27 -5.80 23.16
C VAL A 93 3.76 -5.77 22.90
N VAL A 94 3.31 -6.52 21.90
CA VAL A 94 1.90 -6.53 21.48
C VAL A 94 1.34 -7.95 21.34
N ASN A 95 0.03 -8.07 21.47
CA ASN A 95 -0.74 -9.23 21.05
C ASN A 95 -1.52 -8.91 19.79
N ILE A 96 -1.38 -9.75 18.76
CA ILE A 96 -2.12 -9.62 17.51
C ILE A 96 -3.45 -10.35 17.65
N THR A 97 -4.53 -9.64 17.35
CA THR A 97 -5.92 -10.14 17.46
C THR A 97 -6.55 -10.42 16.10
N ALA A 98 -6.19 -9.65 15.08
CA ALA A 98 -6.56 -9.87 13.70
C ALA A 98 -5.56 -9.18 12.77
N TYR A 99 -5.51 -9.62 11.51
CA TYR A 99 -4.66 -9.01 10.49
C TYR A 99 -5.28 -9.15 9.11
N GLN A 100 -4.95 -8.22 8.21
CA GLN A 100 -5.34 -8.24 6.81
C GLN A 100 -4.14 -7.87 5.94
N PRO A 101 -3.77 -8.70 4.93
CA PRO A 101 -2.67 -8.38 4.03
C PRO A 101 -3.03 -7.16 3.18
N VAL A 102 -2.03 -6.30 2.95
CA VAL A 102 -2.12 -5.15 2.05
C VAL A 102 -1.32 -5.47 0.80
N ALA A 103 -1.87 -5.15 -0.37
CA ALA A 103 -1.15 -5.33 -1.62
C ALA A 103 0.11 -4.46 -1.60
N VAL A 104 1.26 -5.04 -1.99
CA VAL A 104 2.54 -4.34 -2.04
C VAL A 104 3.08 -4.33 -3.46
N SER A 105 3.55 -3.18 -3.89
CA SER A 105 4.34 -3.03 -5.11
C SER A 105 5.58 -2.15 -4.86
N LYS A 106 6.44 -2.04 -5.87
CA LYS A 106 7.55 -1.09 -5.87
C LYS A 106 7.22 0.03 -6.84
N LEU A 107 7.62 1.25 -6.50
CA LEU A 107 7.54 2.37 -7.42
C LEU A 107 8.57 2.16 -8.52
N GLU A 108 8.12 2.21 -9.77
CA GLU A 108 8.96 2.01 -10.95
C GLU A 108 9.02 3.29 -11.77
N ASN A 109 10.20 3.58 -12.33
CA ASN A 109 10.33 4.55 -13.40
C ASN A 109 9.78 3.93 -14.68
N VAL A 110 8.96 4.67 -15.42
CA VAL A 110 8.44 4.25 -16.72
C VAL A 110 8.81 5.25 -17.81
N THR A 111 8.97 4.73 -19.01
CA THR A 111 9.22 5.49 -20.25
C THR A 111 8.17 5.09 -21.29
N ASP A 112 8.22 5.72 -22.47
CA ASP A 112 7.25 5.45 -23.55
C ASP A 112 7.18 3.96 -23.95
N GLU A 113 8.26 3.19 -23.79
CA GLU A 113 8.28 1.76 -24.09
C GLU A 113 7.30 0.96 -23.19
N ASN A 114 7.09 1.40 -21.95
CA ASN A 114 6.15 0.78 -21.01
C ASN A 114 4.67 0.97 -21.39
N PHE A 115 4.38 1.82 -22.38
CA PHE A 115 3.04 2.11 -22.89
C PHE A 115 2.76 1.43 -24.24
N THR A 116 3.52 0.39 -24.57
CA THR A 116 3.36 -0.34 -25.84
C THR A 116 3.09 -1.82 -25.61
N GLY A 117 2.48 -2.45 -26.61
CA GLY A 117 2.23 -3.89 -26.61
C GLY A 117 1.13 -4.36 -25.66
N ASP A 118 1.05 -5.68 -25.49
CA ASP A 118 -0.14 -6.30 -24.92
C ASP A 118 -0.34 -6.14 -23.42
N LYS A 119 0.71 -5.72 -22.72
CA LYS A 119 0.74 -5.51 -21.27
C LYS A 119 1.15 -4.08 -20.91
N GLY A 120 1.19 -3.18 -21.89
CA GLY A 120 1.57 -1.80 -21.65
C GLY A 120 0.50 -1.05 -20.84
N LEU A 121 0.93 0.03 -20.17
CA LEU A 121 0.10 0.82 -19.27
C LEU A 121 -1.08 1.52 -19.97
N GLN A 122 -1.03 1.73 -21.28
CA GLN A 122 -2.13 2.29 -22.05
C GLN A 122 -3.41 1.43 -22.03
N LYS A 123 -3.30 0.15 -21.64
CA LYS A 123 -4.46 -0.74 -21.45
C LYS A 123 -5.09 -0.62 -20.06
N TYR A 124 -4.45 0.07 -19.12
CA TYR A 124 -4.93 0.25 -17.74
C TYR A 124 -5.86 1.46 -17.70
N THR A 125 -7.04 1.29 -18.31
CA THR A 125 -8.02 2.37 -18.51
C THR A 125 -9.12 2.39 -17.45
N ALA A 126 -9.13 1.42 -16.53
CA ALA A 126 -10.13 1.40 -15.48
C ALA A 126 -9.92 2.58 -14.53
N LYS A 127 -11.03 3.12 -14.03
CA LYS A 127 -11.03 4.28 -13.13
C LYS A 127 -10.76 3.85 -11.69
N LEU A 128 -10.27 4.75 -10.87
CA LEU A 128 -10.12 4.60 -9.43
C LEU A 128 -10.26 5.96 -8.78
N ASP A 129 -10.57 6.03 -7.49
CA ASP A 129 -10.38 7.26 -6.70
C ASP A 129 -9.45 6.97 -5.53
N ILE A 130 -8.52 7.88 -5.27
CA ILE A 130 -7.69 7.86 -4.06
C ILE A 130 -8.43 8.68 -3.01
N SER A 131 -8.95 8.01 -1.98
CA SER A 131 -9.68 8.66 -0.88
C SER A 131 -8.71 9.25 0.14
N GLU A 132 -7.69 8.47 0.50
CA GLU A 132 -6.69 8.84 1.49
C GLU A 132 -5.34 8.23 1.10
N ALA A 133 -4.25 8.92 1.46
CA ALA A 133 -2.92 8.34 1.39
C ALA A 133 -2.03 8.91 2.50
N PHE A 134 -1.02 8.16 2.89
CA PHE A 134 0.00 8.61 3.84
C PHE A 134 1.36 8.02 3.46
N PHE A 135 2.41 8.69 3.94
CA PHE A 135 3.80 8.28 3.73
C PHE A 135 4.38 7.73 5.04
N SER A 136 5.05 6.60 4.94
CA SER A 136 5.77 5.93 6.02
C SER A 136 7.27 6.26 5.90
N PRO A 137 7.79 7.26 6.63
CA PRO A 137 9.19 7.67 6.53
C PRO A 137 10.16 6.58 7.01
N ALA A 138 9.74 5.72 7.94
CA ALA A 138 10.60 4.66 8.45
C ALA A 138 10.93 3.59 7.41
N ARG A 139 10.02 3.35 6.44
CA ARG A 139 10.10 2.23 5.49
C ARG A 139 9.95 2.64 4.03
N ASN A 140 9.80 3.94 3.77
CA ASN A 140 9.58 4.55 2.46
C ASN A 140 8.40 3.92 1.71
N TYR A 141 7.25 3.76 2.37
CA TYR A 141 6.02 3.36 1.69
C TYR A 141 5.09 4.56 1.50
N ILE A 142 4.46 4.67 0.33
CA ILE A 142 3.18 5.36 0.21
C ILE A 142 2.10 4.29 0.36
N THR A 143 1.19 4.46 1.31
CA THR A 143 -0.01 3.62 1.40
C THR A 143 -1.22 4.45 0.97
N MET A 144 -2.00 3.92 0.04
CA MET A 144 -3.21 4.55 -0.50
C MET A 144 -4.44 3.72 -0.13
N SER A 145 -5.48 4.37 0.38
CA SER A 145 -6.85 3.89 0.36
C SER A 145 -7.49 4.32 -0.95
N MET A 146 -8.12 3.37 -1.64
CA MET A 146 -8.66 3.56 -2.97
C MET A 146 -10.08 3.02 -3.06
N LEU A 147 -10.92 3.69 -3.84
CA LEU A 147 -12.18 3.18 -4.33
C LEU A 147 -12.00 2.74 -5.78
N ILE A 148 -12.38 1.49 -6.08
CA ILE A 148 -12.31 0.92 -7.42
C ILE A 148 -13.68 0.36 -7.83
N PRO A 149 -14.02 0.37 -9.14
CA PRO A 149 -15.17 -0.37 -9.65
C PRO A 149 -14.99 -1.85 -9.32
N PHE A 150 -16.08 -2.49 -8.91
CA PHE A 150 -16.07 -3.89 -8.51
C PHE A 150 -17.43 -4.54 -8.69
N SER A 151 -17.46 -5.72 -9.32
CA SER A 151 -18.67 -6.53 -9.50
C SER A 151 -18.47 -7.99 -9.18
N ASP A 152 -17.29 -8.53 -9.47
CA ASP A 152 -16.99 -9.95 -9.29
C ASP A 152 -15.75 -10.18 -8.42
N ALA A 153 -15.95 -10.92 -7.32
CA ALA A 153 -14.88 -11.34 -6.43
C ALA A 153 -13.83 -12.25 -7.09
N SER A 154 -14.12 -12.83 -8.26
CA SER A 154 -13.17 -13.64 -9.02
C SER A 154 -12.26 -12.82 -9.94
N ALA A 155 -12.64 -11.57 -10.25
CA ALA A 155 -11.88 -10.70 -11.13
C ALA A 155 -10.63 -10.14 -10.42
N LYS A 156 -9.53 -10.05 -11.18
CA LYS A 156 -8.25 -9.58 -10.65
C LYS A 156 -7.96 -8.16 -11.10
N HIS A 157 -8.12 -7.24 -10.16
CA HIS A 157 -7.71 -5.86 -10.34
C HIS A 157 -6.20 -5.71 -10.14
N THR A 158 -5.57 -4.94 -11.02
CA THR A 158 -4.16 -4.56 -10.90
C THR A 158 -4.06 -3.05 -10.86
N VAL A 159 -3.49 -2.50 -9.80
CA VAL A 159 -3.16 -1.08 -9.69
C VAL A 159 -1.64 -0.92 -9.69
N LYS A 160 -1.15 0.01 -10.51
CA LYS A 160 0.26 0.40 -10.57
C LYS A 160 0.38 1.88 -10.24
N LEU A 161 1.35 2.20 -9.38
CA LEU A 161 1.81 3.56 -9.16
C LEU A 161 3.19 3.67 -9.79
N VAL A 162 3.39 4.64 -10.66
CA VAL A 162 4.64 4.79 -11.44
C VAL A 162 5.12 6.22 -11.42
N ARG A 163 6.44 6.39 -11.61
CA ARG A 163 7.05 7.67 -11.91
C ARG A 163 7.32 7.73 -13.41
N ASN A 164 6.60 8.60 -14.11
CA ASN A 164 6.79 8.75 -15.55
C ASN A 164 7.99 9.66 -15.83
N LEU A 165 8.97 9.14 -16.58
CA LEU A 165 10.13 9.88 -17.06
C LEU A 165 9.98 10.30 -18.53
N GLY A 166 8.95 9.78 -19.22
CA GLY A 166 8.66 10.08 -20.61
C GLY A 166 7.70 11.25 -20.78
N GLU A 167 7.39 11.58 -22.03
CA GLU A 167 6.44 12.62 -22.41
C GLU A 167 5.06 12.05 -22.80
N ASN A 168 4.67 10.90 -22.23
CA ASN A 168 3.45 10.22 -22.64
C ASN A 168 2.19 11.07 -22.40
N SER A 169 1.23 10.99 -23.33
CA SER A 169 0.16 11.98 -23.51
C SER A 169 -1.01 11.90 -22.51
N ILE A 170 -1.19 10.79 -21.77
CA ILE A 170 -2.42 10.58 -20.97
C ILE A 170 -2.59 11.63 -19.87
N PHE A 171 -1.52 11.90 -19.13
CA PHE A 171 -1.55 12.84 -18.01
C PHE A 171 -0.68 14.09 -18.22
N LYS A 172 -0.01 14.21 -19.38
CA LYS A 172 0.97 15.27 -19.67
C LYS A 172 0.45 16.68 -19.38
N GLU A 173 -0.81 16.95 -19.73
CA GLU A 173 -1.43 18.27 -19.58
C GLU A 173 -1.71 18.66 -18.12
N HIS A 174 -1.55 17.73 -17.18
CA HIS A 174 -1.84 17.92 -15.75
C HIS A 174 -0.57 18.04 -14.88
N TYR A 175 0.61 17.95 -15.48
CA TYR A 175 1.88 18.16 -14.76
C TYR A 175 2.16 19.65 -14.57
N TYR A 176 2.62 20.00 -13.37
CA TYR A 176 3.09 21.34 -13.04
C TYR A 176 4.47 21.27 -12.36
N GLN A 177 5.30 22.30 -12.57
CA GLN A 177 6.54 22.45 -11.82
C GLN A 177 6.24 23.12 -10.47
N ASP A 178 6.22 22.34 -9.38
CA ASP A 178 5.76 22.83 -8.07
C ASP A 178 6.46 22.19 -6.85
N ASP A 179 7.62 21.56 -7.04
CA ASP A 179 8.43 20.87 -6.01
C ASP A 179 7.74 19.64 -5.38
N TYR A 180 6.76 19.04 -6.04
CA TYR A 180 6.20 17.74 -5.66
C TYR A 180 6.81 16.61 -6.47
N LEU A 181 6.88 15.42 -5.88
CA LEU A 181 7.10 14.20 -6.64
C LEU A 181 5.78 13.83 -7.32
N TRP A 182 5.74 13.93 -8.65
CA TRP A 182 4.58 13.55 -9.44
C TRP A 182 4.62 12.08 -9.83
N LEU A 183 3.53 11.38 -9.54
CA LEU A 183 3.30 9.97 -9.81
C LEU A 183 1.98 9.78 -10.57
N GLU A 184 1.85 8.65 -11.26
CA GLU A 184 0.66 8.28 -12.02
C GLU A 184 0.14 6.94 -11.51
N ALA A 185 -1.17 6.88 -11.22
CA ALA A 185 -1.85 5.65 -10.86
C ALA A 185 -2.65 5.10 -12.05
N TYR A 186 -2.36 3.85 -12.40
CA TYR A 186 -2.97 3.10 -13.49
C TYR A 186 -3.72 1.90 -12.94
N HIS A 187 -4.97 1.69 -13.39
CA HIS A 187 -5.80 0.58 -12.95
C HIS A 187 -6.28 -0.26 -14.14
N ASP A 188 -6.07 -1.57 -14.04
CA ASP A 188 -6.63 -2.59 -14.90
C ASP A 188 -7.64 -3.40 -14.08
N ALA A 189 -8.92 -3.34 -14.44
CA ALA A 189 -9.99 -4.11 -13.79
C ALA A 189 -10.02 -5.57 -14.25
N GLY A 190 -9.14 -5.97 -15.18
CA GLY A 190 -9.16 -7.29 -15.79
C GLY A 190 -10.45 -7.52 -16.58
N GLU A 191 -11.14 -8.61 -16.24
CA GLU A 191 -12.42 -8.96 -16.84
C GLU A 191 -13.63 -8.46 -16.01
N ASP A 192 -13.40 -7.65 -14.97
CA ASP A 192 -14.51 -7.16 -14.14
C ASP A 192 -15.37 -6.14 -14.88
N SER A 193 -16.66 -6.17 -14.55
CA SER A 193 -17.61 -5.16 -14.96
C SER A 193 -17.75 -4.08 -13.88
N ASP A 194 -18.43 -2.98 -14.21
CA ASP A 194 -18.63 -1.84 -13.31
C ASP A 194 -20.09 -1.79 -12.82
N SER A 195 -20.40 -2.50 -11.72
CA SER A 195 -21.73 -2.56 -11.11
C SER A 195 -21.78 -2.05 -9.66
N GLY A 196 -20.62 -1.74 -9.07
CA GLY A 196 -20.47 -1.27 -7.71
C GLY A 196 -19.06 -0.75 -7.44
N GLN A 197 -18.77 -0.43 -6.18
CA GLN A 197 -17.46 0.05 -5.74
C GLN A 197 -16.96 -0.73 -4.52
N ALA A 198 -15.65 -0.92 -4.44
CA ALA A 198 -14.98 -1.52 -3.30
C ALA A 198 -13.83 -0.63 -2.82
N ALA A 199 -13.71 -0.52 -1.49
CA ALA A 199 -12.54 0.08 -0.86
C ALA A 199 -11.41 -0.95 -0.80
N THR A 200 -10.20 -0.54 -1.17
CA THR A 200 -9.00 -1.39 -1.16
C THR A 200 -7.77 -0.57 -0.78
N TYR A 201 -6.65 -1.25 -0.52
CA TYR A 201 -5.41 -0.65 -0.10
C TYR A 201 -4.24 -1.12 -0.97
N LEU A 202 -3.37 -0.19 -1.34
CA LEU A 202 -2.10 -0.46 -2.00
C LEU A 202 -0.98 0.26 -1.26
N SER A 203 0.09 -0.47 -0.92
CA SER A 203 1.33 0.10 -0.41
C SER A 203 2.44 -0.01 -1.45
N VAL A 204 3.05 1.11 -1.79
CA VAL A 204 4.08 1.20 -2.82
C VAL A 204 5.39 1.59 -2.17
N LYS A 205 6.38 0.69 -2.23
CA LYS A 205 7.72 0.95 -1.71
C LYS A 205 8.46 1.88 -2.65
N ILE A 206 9.01 2.96 -2.11
CA ILE A 206 9.88 3.89 -2.82
C ILE A 206 11.32 3.57 -2.49
N ASP A 207 12.01 3.00 -3.47
CA ASP A 207 13.46 2.90 -3.43
C ASP A 207 14.05 4.15 -4.09
N GLU A 208 14.36 5.15 -3.26
CA GLU A 208 14.90 6.45 -3.70
C GLU A 208 16.16 6.26 -4.56
N SER A 209 17.02 5.31 -4.18
CA SER A 209 18.27 5.02 -4.87
C SER A 209 18.04 4.43 -6.26
N ALA A 210 17.11 3.47 -6.38
CA ALA A 210 16.74 2.86 -7.66
C ALA A 210 16.05 3.86 -8.59
N LEU A 211 15.35 4.84 -8.03
CA LEU A 211 14.69 5.90 -8.79
C LEU A 211 15.62 7.05 -9.17
N GLY A 212 16.85 7.08 -8.62
CA GLY A 212 17.82 8.15 -8.82
C GLY A 212 17.37 9.48 -8.23
N ILE A 213 16.58 9.44 -7.14
CA ILE A 213 16.13 10.63 -6.41
C ILE A 213 16.82 10.69 -5.05
N GLY A 214 17.07 11.90 -4.55
CA GLY A 214 17.53 12.06 -3.17
C GLY A 214 16.40 11.80 -2.16
N LYS A 215 16.73 11.88 -0.86
CA LYS A 215 15.77 11.67 0.23
C LYS A 215 14.50 12.50 0.02
N LEU A 216 13.34 11.86 -0.10
CA LEU A 216 12.08 12.47 -0.53
C LEU A 216 11.75 13.75 0.24
N GLU A 217 11.73 13.67 1.57
CA GLU A 217 11.39 14.78 2.46
C GLU A 217 12.39 15.95 2.41
N THR A 218 13.58 15.74 1.83
CA THR A 218 14.58 16.79 1.63
C THR A 218 14.36 17.56 0.34
N PHE A 219 13.89 16.90 -0.72
CA PHE A 219 13.83 17.47 -2.07
C PHE A 219 12.41 17.82 -2.52
N TYR A 220 11.39 17.24 -1.90
CA TYR A 220 9.99 17.43 -2.28
C TYR A 220 9.17 17.94 -1.12
N LYS A 221 8.16 18.77 -1.41
CA LYS A 221 7.14 19.21 -0.44
C LYS A 221 6.17 18.08 -0.08
N GLY A 222 5.99 17.17 -1.01
CA GLY A 222 5.05 16.07 -0.92
C GLY A 222 5.00 15.27 -2.21
N ILE A 223 3.95 14.47 -2.34
CA ILE A 223 3.68 13.63 -3.51
C ILE A 223 2.35 14.06 -4.11
N LYS A 224 2.31 14.15 -5.44
CA LYS A 224 1.07 14.32 -6.21
C LYS A 224 0.82 13.09 -7.07
N ILE A 225 -0.40 12.57 -7.03
CA ILE A 225 -0.79 11.35 -7.72
C ILE A 225 -1.92 11.65 -8.71
N LEU A 226 -1.60 11.55 -9.99
CA LEU A 226 -2.54 11.65 -11.10
C LEU A 226 -3.29 10.33 -11.28
N HIS A 227 -4.60 10.39 -11.44
CA HIS A 227 -5.43 9.20 -11.68
C HIS A 227 -6.72 9.56 -12.44
N ASN A 228 -7.27 8.59 -13.17
CA ASN A 228 -8.58 8.70 -13.79
C ASN A 228 -9.66 8.40 -12.75
N SER A 229 -10.38 9.45 -12.32
CA SER A 229 -11.37 9.38 -11.25
C SER A 229 -12.59 8.54 -11.64
N TYR A 230 -13.01 7.67 -10.72
CA TYR A 230 -14.25 6.91 -10.85
C TYR A 230 -15.48 7.82 -10.73
N ASN A 231 -15.51 8.64 -9.67
CA ASN A 231 -16.66 9.47 -9.30
C ASN A 231 -16.87 10.69 -10.20
N GLU A 232 -15.80 11.27 -10.76
CA GLU A 232 -15.87 12.54 -11.49
C GLU A 232 -15.66 12.40 -13.01
N ASP A 233 -15.39 11.20 -13.51
CA ASP A 233 -15.13 10.91 -14.93
C ASP A 233 -14.12 11.88 -15.59
N LYS A 234 -13.06 12.20 -14.84
CA LYS A 234 -11.97 13.08 -15.28
C LYS A 234 -10.67 12.75 -14.55
N VAL A 235 -9.56 13.28 -15.03
CA VAL A 235 -8.28 13.20 -14.31
C VAL A 235 -8.35 14.02 -13.02
N LYS A 236 -7.90 13.43 -11.91
CA LYS A 236 -7.74 14.08 -10.61
C LYS A 236 -6.30 14.01 -10.15
N VAL A 237 -5.94 14.99 -9.31
CA VAL A 237 -4.68 15.03 -8.57
C VAL A 237 -4.99 14.81 -7.11
N PHE A 238 -4.51 13.72 -6.53
CA PHE A 238 -4.41 13.57 -5.09
C PHE A 238 -3.11 14.22 -4.62
N THR A 239 -3.14 15.00 -3.53
CA THR A 239 -1.94 15.65 -2.97
C THR A 239 -1.71 15.15 -1.56
N LEU A 240 -0.51 14.63 -1.31
CA LEU A 240 0.00 14.25 0.00
C LEU A 240 1.15 15.20 0.37
N GLU A 241 0.98 15.99 1.41
CA GLU A 241 2.07 16.81 1.95
C GLU A 241 2.93 15.99 2.90
N PHE A 242 4.25 16.16 2.84
CA PHE A 242 5.11 15.68 3.92
C PHE A 242 4.97 16.61 5.11
N GLN A 243 4.64 16.05 6.28
CA GLN A 243 4.64 16.83 7.52
C GLN A 243 6.08 17.22 7.85
N LYS A 244 6.32 18.53 8.03
CA LYS A 244 7.62 19.09 8.42
C LYS A 244 7.73 19.22 9.93
#